data_AF-A0A127SA10-F1
#
_entry.id   AF-A0A127SA10-F1
#
_cell.length_a   1.000
_cell.length_b   1.000
_cell.length_c   1.000
_cell.angle_alpha   90.00
_cell.angle_beta   90.00
_cell.angle_gamma   90.00
#
_symmetry.space_group_name_H-M   'P 1'
#
loop_
_entity.id
_entity.type
_entity.pdbx_description
1 polymer ?
#
loop_
_entity_poly.entity_id
_entity_poly.type
_entity_poly.pdbx_seq_one_letter_code
_entity_poly.pdbx_strand_id
1 'polypeptide(L)' 'GANWFKSNGKWQDRTYEPKTGDIIFFDWEGDGTTDHVGIVEKCENGTVYTVEGNSGDACKQRQYAVGSSNIYGYGIPAY' A
#
# COMPACT_ATOMS: atom_id res chain seq x y z
N GLY A 1 -5.41 -8.76 5.98
CA GLY A 1 -5.10 -8.79 4.53
C GLY A 1 -3.66 -9.22 4.28
N ALA A 2 -2.69 -8.42 4.72
CA ALA A 2 -1.26 -8.63 4.49
C ALA A 2 -0.77 -10.09 4.70
N ASN A 3 -1.14 -10.73 5.81
CA ASN A 3 -0.72 -12.11 6.10
C ASN A 3 -1.15 -13.14 5.04
N TRP A 4 -2.30 -12.93 4.38
CA TRP A 4 -2.73 -13.80 3.30
C TRP A 4 -1.81 -13.65 2.08
N PHE A 5 -1.50 -12.43 1.67
CA PHE A 5 -0.56 -12.16 0.58
C PHE A 5 0.83 -12.72 0.87
N LYS A 6 1.33 -12.52 2.10
CA LYS A 6 2.61 -13.08 2.57
C LYS A 6 2.63 -14.61 2.45
N SER A 7 1.58 -15.27 2.96
CA SER A 7 1.49 -16.75 2.95
C SER A 7 1.34 -17.34 1.56
N ASN A 8 0.91 -16.54 0.58
CA ASN A 8 0.76 -16.96 -0.82
C ASN A 8 1.92 -16.51 -1.72
N GLY A 9 3.01 -15.98 -1.16
CA GLY A 9 4.16 -15.51 -1.96
C GLY A 9 3.84 -14.29 -2.83
N LYS A 10 2.82 -13.52 -2.46
CA LYS A 10 2.28 -12.36 -3.19
C LYS A 10 2.47 -11.06 -2.43
N TRP A 11 3.58 -10.95 -1.70
CA TRP A 11 3.91 -9.81 -0.86
C TRP A 11 5.21 -9.15 -1.31
N GLN A 12 5.23 -7.82 -1.27
CA GLN A 12 6.45 -7.03 -1.43
C GLN A 12 6.58 -6.06 -0.27
N ASP A 13 7.82 -5.77 0.12
CA ASP A 13 8.10 -4.76 1.13
C ASP A 13 7.89 -3.33 0.60
N ARG A 14 7.95 -2.34 1.49
CA ARG A 14 7.68 -0.93 1.17
C ARG A 14 8.60 -0.29 0.12
N THR A 15 9.75 -0.88 -0.18
CA THR A 15 10.72 -0.34 -1.15
C THR A 15 10.46 -0.79 -2.58
N TYR A 16 9.56 -1.75 -2.78
CA TYR A 16 9.07 -2.15 -4.09
C TYR A 16 8.35 -1.00 -4.78
N GLU A 17 8.51 -0.92 -6.11
CA GLU A 17 7.80 0.03 -6.97
C GLU A 17 6.47 -0.60 -7.43
N PRO A 18 5.32 -0.20 -6.85
CA PRO A 18 4.06 -0.91 -7.06
C PRO A 18 3.42 -0.63 -8.41
N LYS A 19 2.56 -1.57 -8.82
CA LYS A 19 1.78 -1.47 -10.06
C LYS A 19 0.34 -1.05 -9.75
N THR A 20 -0.33 -0.50 -10.75
CA THR A 20 -1.76 -0.21 -10.69
C THR A 20 -2.54 -1.44 -10.24
N GLY A 21 -3.40 -1.24 -9.26
CA GLY A 21 -4.22 -2.28 -8.64
C GLY A 21 -3.56 -2.98 -7.46
N ASP A 22 -2.25 -2.79 -7.19
CA ASP A 22 -1.60 -3.40 -6.03
C ASP A 22 -2.30 -2.89 -4.76
N ILE A 23 -2.38 -3.75 -3.73
CA ILE A 23 -2.98 -3.36 -2.45
C ILE A 23 -1.88 -2.80 -1.56
N ILE A 24 -1.99 -1.54 -1.17
CA ILE A 24 -1.03 -0.90 -0.26
C ILE A 24 -1.52 -1.01 1.17
N PHE A 25 -0.67 -1.48 2.08
CA PHE A 25 -0.94 -1.54 3.52
C PHE A 25 -0.09 -0.51 4.25
N PHE A 26 -0.67 0.14 5.25
CA PHE A 26 0.01 1.13 6.08
C PHE A 26 0.18 0.60 7.51
N ASP A 27 1.29 0.99 8.12
CA ASP A 27 1.65 0.78 9.53
C ASP A 27 2.29 2.11 9.98
N TRP A 28 1.49 2.98 10.58
CA TRP A 28 1.87 4.37 10.84
C TRP A 28 2.80 4.47 12.05
N GLU A 29 2.60 3.59 13.03
CA GLU A 29 3.38 3.48 14.25
C GLU A 29 4.64 2.62 14.07
N GLY A 30 4.68 1.77 13.04
CA GLY A 30 5.79 0.86 12.78
C GLY A 30 5.82 -0.32 13.75
N ASP A 31 4.67 -0.73 14.29
CA ASP A 31 4.58 -1.76 15.33
C ASP A 31 4.41 -3.18 14.76
N GLY A 32 4.31 -3.30 13.43
CA GLY A 32 4.11 -4.55 12.72
C GLY A 32 2.65 -4.91 12.45
N THR A 33 1.71 -4.09 12.94
CA THR A 33 0.27 -4.19 12.72
C THR A 33 -0.16 -3.21 11.64
N THR A 34 -1.07 -3.62 10.75
CA THR A 34 -1.55 -2.73 9.69
C THR A 34 -2.74 -1.90 10.15
N ASP A 35 -2.66 -0.58 10.04
CA ASP A 35 -3.72 0.37 10.44
C ASP A 35 -4.70 0.65 9.31
N HIS A 36 -4.19 0.70 8.09
CA HIS A 36 -4.94 1.15 6.93
C HIS A 36 -4.58 0.40 5.66
N VAL A 37 -5.47 0.50 4.67
CA VAL A 37 -5.30 -0.14 3.37
C VAL A 37 -5.88 0.76 2.28
N GLY A 38 -5.20 0.78 1.13
CA GLY A 38 -5.66 1.46 -0.08
C GLY A 38 -5.42 0.63 -1.32
N ILE A 39 -5.75 1.20 -2.47
CA ILE A 39 -5.44 0.63 -3.79
C ILE A 39 -4.47 1.56 -4.50
N VAL A 40 -3.42 1.00 -5.08
CA VAL A 40 -2.47 1.74 -5.91
C VAL A 40 -3.16 2.12 -7.23
N GLU A 41 -3.24 3.41 -7.50
CA GLU A 41 -3.73 3.94 -8.78
C GLU A 41 -2.61 3.90 -9.83
N LYS A 42 -1.41 4.36 -9.45
CA LYS A 42 -0.19 4.32 -10.27
C LYS A 42 1.06 4.53 -9.42
N CYS A 43 2.22 4.23 -9.96
CA CYS A 43 3.52 4.64 -9.43
C CYS A 43 4.36 5.27 -10.53
N GLU A 44 4.90 6.46 -10.27
CA GLU A 44 5.76 7.17 -11.22
C GLU A 44 6.76 8.05 -10.46
N ASN A 45 8.00 8.11 -10.96
CA ASN A 45 9.06 8.96 -10.41
C ASN A 45 9.27 8.76 -8.89
N GLY A 46 9.21 7.51 -8.41
CA GLY A 46 9.38 7.18 -7.00
C GLY A 46 8.22 7.63 -6.09
N THR A 47 7.08 8.00 -6.67
CA THR A 47 5.86 8.39 -5.94
C THR A 47 4.73 7.41 -6.26
N VAL A 48 4.13 6.86 -5.21
CA VAL A 48 2.96 6.00 -5.28
C VAL A 48 1.71 6.84 -5.11
N TYR A 49 0.78 6.75 -6.05
CA TYR A 49 -0.54 7.37 -6.02
C TYR A 49 -1.57 6.31 -5.67
N THR A 50 -2.50 6.67 -4.81
CA THR A 50 -3.43 5.71 -4.19
C THR A 50 -4.83 6.29 -4.15
N VAL A 51 -5.83 5.40 -4.14
CA VAL A 51 -7.21 5.72 -3.80
C VAL A 51 -7.52 5.07 -2.46
N GLU A 52 -7.93 5.89 -1.49
CA GLU A 52 -8.13 5.48 -0.10
C GLU A 52 -9.50 5.90 0.41
N GLY A 53 -10.18 4.98 1.08
CA GLY A 53 -11.42 5.25 1.81
C GLY A 53 -11.15 5.84 3.19
N ASN A 54 -12.18 6.40 3.83
CA ASN A 54 -12.07 7.01 5.16
C ASN A 54 -10.95 8.06 5.29
N SER A 55 -10.57 8.71 4.18
CA SER A 55 -9.56 9.75 4.17
C SER A 55 -10.21 11.10 4.54
N GLY A 56 -10.58 11.23 5.81
CA GLY A 56 -11.42 12.31 6.32
C GLY A 56 -12.85 12.18 5.81
N ASP A 57 -13.50 11.07 6.19
CA ASP A 57 -14.89 10.69 5.88
C ASP A 57 -15.25 10.68 4.38
N ALA A 58 -14.26 10.46 3.52
CA ALA A 58 -14.47 10.39 2.08
C ALA A 58 -13.45 9.47 1.39
N CYS A 59 -13.75 9.11 0.15
CA CYS A 59 -12.79 8.52 -0.78
C CYS A 59 -11.93 9.62 -1.38
N LYS A 60 -10.60 9.54 -1.23
CA LYS A 60 -9.66 10.54 -1.75
C LYS A 60 -8.43 9.89 -2.37
N GLN A 61 -7.82 10.62 -3.29
CA GLN A 61 -6.48 10.31 -3.76
C GLN A 61 -5.44 10.78 -2.73
N ARG A 62 -4.41 9.97 -2.54
CA ARG A 62 -3.24 10.27 -1.71
C ARG A 62 -1.96 9.89 -2.45
N GLN A 63 -0.84 10.45 -2.00
CA GLN A 63 0.48 10.16 -2.56
C GLN A 63 1.52 9.98 -1.47
N TYR A 64 2.46 9.07 -1.72
CA TYR A 64 3.56 8.76 -0.81
C TYR A 64 4.83 8.49 -1.60
N ALA A 65 5.99 8.79 -1.04
CA ALA A 65 7.25 8.29 -1.58
C ALA A 65 7.29 6.76 -1.48
N VAL A 66 7.82 6.10 -2.52
CA VAL A 66 8.22 4.69 -2.43
C VAL A 66 9.20 4.53 -1.26
N GLY A 67 9.02 3.51 -0.43
CA GLY A 67 9.83 3.30 0.77
C GLY A 67 9.45 4.16 1.98
N SER A 68 8.39 4.97 1.90
CA SER A 68 7.90 5.77 3.04
C SER A 68 7.73 4.92 4.30
N SER A 69 8.07 5.48 5.46
CA SER A 69 7.97 4.78 6.74
C SER A 69 6.53 4.37 7.08
N ASN A 70 5.55 5.12 6.58
CA ASN A 70 4.13 4.86 6.81
C ASN A 70 3.64 3.61 6.06
N ILE A 71 4.39 3.15 5.06
CA ILE A 71 4.02 2.01 4.22
C ILE A 71 4.56 0.74 4.87
N TYR A 72 3.66 -0.19 5.15
CA TYR A 72 4.01 -1.52 5.65
C TYR A 72 4.50 -2.42 4.51
N GLY A 73 3.82 -2.35 3.36
CA GLY A 73 4.16 -3.08 2.15
C GLY A 73 2.97 -3.26 1.23
N TYR A 74 3.12 -4.16 0.26
CA TYR A 74 2.17 -4.33 -0.83
C TYR A 74 1.72 -5.78 -0.99
N GLY A 75 0.43 -5.97 -1.19
CA GLY A 75 -0.14 -7.23 -1.69
C GLY A 75 -0.30 -7.17 -3.21
N ILE A 76 0.12 -8.23 -3.90
CA ILE A 76 0.03 -8.36 -5.36
C ILE A 76 -1.11 -9.33 -5.74
N PRO A 77 -2.31 -8.83 -6.08
CA PRO A 77 -3.38 -9.61 -6.68
C PRO A 77 -2.97 -10.46 -7.90
N ALA A 78 -3.76 -11.48 -8.21
CA ALA A 78 -3.71 -12.08 -9.54
C ALA A 78 -4.49 -11.17 -10.50
N TYR A 79 -3.77 -10.48 -11.38
CA TYR A 79 -4.34 -9.73 -12.50
C TYR A 79 -4.51 -10.60 -13.73
#